data_AF-A0A3D1NSR2-F1
#
_entry.id   AF-A0A3D1NSR2-F1
#
_cell.length_a   1.000
_cell.length_b   1.000
_cell.length_c   1.000
_cell.angle_alpha   90.00
_cell.angle_beta   90.00
_cell.angle_gamma   90.00
#
_symmetry.space_group_name_H-M   'P 1'
#
loop_
_entity.id
_entity.type
_entity.pdbx_description
1 polymer ?
#
loop_
_entity_poly.entity_id
_entity_poly.type
_entity_poly.pdbx_seq_one_letter_code
_entity_poly.pdbx_strand_id
1 'polypeptide(L)' 'MAELVRTVNFAETFAALRLGESVEFSVAEFTESSVRANASRYCKGKNIKLSVSALRGTGVIKVTRKS' A
#
# COMPACT_ATOMS: atom_id res chain seq x y z
N MET A 1 -22.90 13.54 8.75
CA MET A 1 -21.97 12.40 8.88
C MET A 1 -20.82 12.70 7.95
N ALA A 2 -19.78 13.39 8.44
CA ALA A 2 -18.61 13.65 7.60
C ALA A 2 -17.82 12.34 7.51
N GLU A 3 -17.95 11.63 6.40
CA GLU A 3 -17.07 10.53 6.08
C GLU A 3 -15.68 11.14 5.93
N LEU A 4 -14.81 10.89 6.91
CA LEU A 4 -13.41 11.25 6.82
C LEU A 4 -12.83 10.36 5.72
N VAL A 5 -12.92 10.80 4.46
CA VAL A 5 -12.13 10.25 3.36
C VAL A 5 -10.69 10.49 3.79
N ARG A 6 -10.11 9.54 4.52
CA ARG A 6 -8.72 9.61 4.95
C ARG A 6 -7.95 9.69 3.65
N THR A 7 -7.41 10.85 3.32
CA THR A 7 -6.50 11.01 2.20
C THR A 7 -5.28 10.13 2.50
N VAL A 8 -5.33 8.87 2.09
CA VAL A 8 -4.24 7.92 2.31
C VAL A 8 -3.12 8.31 1.36
N ASN A 9 -2.12 9.00 1.89
CA ASN A 9 -0.91 9.30 1.13
C ASN A 9 -0.02 8.06 1.07
N PHE A 10 -0.15 7.30 -0.03
CA PHE A 10 0.64 6.10 -0.28
C PHE A 10 2.15 6.29 -0.04
N ALA A 11 2.72 7.43 -0.45
CA ALA A 11 4.15 7.66 -0.32
C ALA A 11 4.58 7.79 1.15
N GLU A 12 3.81 8.48 1.97
CA GLU A 12 4.07 8.59 3.41
C GLU A 12 3.83 7.25 4.12
N THR A 13 2.76 6.54 3.75
CA THR A 13 2.48 5.20 4.29
C THR A 13 3.63 4.24 3.99
N PHE A 14 4.13 4.21 2.77
CA PHE A 14 5.26 3.35 2.40
C PHE A 14 6.59 3.80 3.04
N ALA A 15 6.76 5.09 3.30
CA ALA A 15 7.93 5.62 3.99
C ALA A 15 7.96 5.27 5.49
N ALA A 16 6.79 5.17 6.12
CA ALA A 16 6.65 4.75 7.50
C ALA A 16 6.97 3.27 7.72
N LEU A 17 6.80 2.42 6.69
CA LEU A 17 7.06 0.98 6.78
C LEU A 17 8.53 0.67 7.05
N ARG A 18 8.78 -0.09 8.11
CA ARG A 18 10.09 -0.71 8.39
C ARG A 18 10.24 -2.04 7.65
N LEU A 19 11.46 -2.58 7.62
CA LEU A 19 11.76 -3.88 7.01
C LEU A 19 10.91 -4.98 7.68
N GLY A 20 10.17 -5.75 6.89
CA GLY A 20 9.26 -6.78 7.38
C GLY A 20 7.88 -6.27 7.82
N GLU A 21 7.68 -4.95 7.87
CA GLU A 21 6.40 -4.36 8.21
C GLU A 21 5.45 -4.38 7.00
N SER A 22 4.16 -4.46 7.30
CA SER A 22 3.11 -4.47 6.29
C SER A 22 1.97 -3.54 6.66
N VAL A 23 1.43 -2.87 5.65
CA VAL A 23 0.18 -2.09 5.74
C VAL A 23 -0.89 -2.78 4.93
N GLU A 24 -2.14 -2.61 5.35
CA GLU A 24 -3.32 -3.18 4.72
C GLU A 24 -4.22 -2.05 4.22
N PHE A 25 -4.65 -2.15 2.96
CA PHE A 25 -5.59 -1.24 2.33
C PHE A 25 -6.87 -2.00 1.98
N SER A 26 -8.03 -1.36 2.14
CA SER A 26 -9.29 -1.98 1.73
C SER A 26 -9.46 -1.93 0.21
N VAL A 27 -9.91 -3.03 -0.40
CA VAL A 27 -10.28 -3.04 -1.83
C VAL A 27 -11.52 -2.20 -2.12
N ALA A 28 -12.31 -1.87 -1.09
CA ALA A 28 -13.47 -1.01 -1.22
C ALA A 28 -13.08 0.45 -1.52
N GLU A 29 -11.91 0.86 -1.06
CA GLU A 29 -11.39 2.23 -1.22
C GLU A 29 -10.33 2.32 -2.32
N PHE A 30 -9.55 1.26 -2.52
CA PHE A 30 -8.42 1.26 -3.46
C PHE A 30 -8.40 -0.01 -4.31
N THR A 31 -8.11 0.12 -5.60
CA THR A 31 -7.91 -1.05 -6.46
C THR A 31 -6.49 -1.61 -6.29
N GLU A 32 -6.32 -2.93 -6.42
CA GLU A 32 -4.99 -3.55 -6.37
C GLU A 32 -4.03 -2.90 -7.39
N SER A 33 -4.55 -2.60 -8.58
CA SER A 33 -3.80 -1.93 -9.65
C SER A 33 -3.29 -0.55 -9.23
N SER A 34 -4.09 0.25 -8.52
CA SER A 34 -3.67 1.58 -8.07
C SER A 34 -2.59 1.49 -6.98
N VAL A 35 -2.78 0.59 -6.01
CA VAL A 35 -1.79 0.35 -4.95
C VAL A 35 -0.48 -0.16 -5.54
N ARG A 36 -0.54 -1.09 -6.50
CA ARG A 36 0.64 -1.62 -7.21
C ARG A 36 1.37 -0.54 -8.01
N ALA A 37 0.65 0.32 -8.73
CA ALA A 37 1.25 1.42 -9.49
C ALA A 37 1.95 2.43 -8.56
N ASN A 38 1.32 2.79 -7.44
CA ASN A 38 1.90 3.69 -6.45
C ASN A 38 3.12 3.07 -5.74
N ALA A 39 3.03 1.80 -5.32
CA ALA A 39 4.15 1.08 -4.73
C ALA A 39 5.33 0.98 -5.70
N SER A 40 5.08 0.70 -6.98
CA SER A 40 6.13 0.65 -8.00
C SER A 40 6.77 2.01 -8.24
N ARG A 41 5.99 3.10 -8.27
CA ARG A 41 6.53 4.47 -8.36
C ARG A 41 7.37 4.82 -7.15
N TYR A 42 6.94 4.42 -5.95
CA TYR A 42 7.69 4.66 -4.73
C TYR A 42 9.02 3.90 -4.68
N CYS A 43 9.04 2.64 -5.14
CA CYS A 43 10.27 1.86 -5.24
C CYS A 43 11.22 2.39 -6.33
N LYS A 44 10.70 3.08 -7.35
CA LYS A 44 11.52 3.58 -8.46
C LYS A 44 12.48 4.67 -7.96
N GLY A 45 13.78 4.41 -8.08
CA GLY A 45 14.84 5.33 -7.62
C GLY A 45 15.12 5.27 -6.11
N LYS A 46 14.43 4.40 -5.36
CA LYS A 46 14.74 4.09 -3.96
C LYS A 46 15.25 2.64 -3.87
N ASN A 47 16.25 2.37 -3.05
CA ASN A 47 16.72 1.00 -2.82
C ASN A 47 15.77 0.21 -1.88
N ILE A 48 14.47 0.33 -2.14
CA ILE A 48 13.38 -0.22 -1.33
C ILE A 48 12.59 -1.19 -2.20
N LYS A 49 12.21 -2.34 -1.65
CA LYS A 49 11.34 -3.32 -2.33
C LYS A 49 10.02 -3.45 -1.57
N LEU A 50 8.92 -3.06 -2.21
CA LEU A 50 7.57 -3.28 -1.71
C LEU A 50 6.93 -4.47 -2.44
N SER A 51 6.30 -5.35 -1.67
CA SER A 51 5.53 -6.49 -2.16
C SER A 51 4.05 -6.20 -1.95
N VAL A 52 3.28 -6.14 -3.03
CA VAL A 52 1.83 -5.93 -2.98
C VAL A 52 1.13 -7.27 -3.20
N SER A 53 0.15 -7.61 -2.36
CA SER A 53 -0.61 -8.85 -2.46
C SER A 53 -2.05 -8.58 -2.04
N ALA A 54 -3.01 -8.76 -2.95
CA ALA A 54 -4.41 -8.76 -2.57
C ALA A 54 -4.81 -10.16 -2.09
N LEU A 55 -5.37 -10.23 -0.88
CA LEU A 55 -5.99 -11.44 -0.40
C LEU A 55 -7.39 -11.54 -1.01
N ARG A 56 -7.53 -12.45 -1.97
CA ARG A 56 -8.84 -12.81 -2.54
C ARG A 56 -9.70 -13.43 -1.44
N GLY A 57 -10.86 -12.82 -1.18
CA GLY A 57 -11.84 -13.29 -0.19
C GLY A 57 -11.96 -12.42 1.06
N THR A 58 -10.92 -11.66 1.44
CA THR A 58 -10.98 -10.72 2.58
C THR A 58 -11.21 -9.28 2.16
N GLY A 59 -11.00 -8.95 0.87
CA GLY A 59 -11.14 -7.59 0.38
C GLY A 59 -10.05 -6.64 0.87
N VAL A 60 -8.85 -7.17 1.13
CA VAL A 60 -7.71 -6.40 1.62
C VAL A 60 -6.51 -6.56 0.69
N ILE A 61 -5.83 -5.44 0.43
CA ILE A 61 -4.57 -5.34 -0.29
C ILE A 61 -3.47 -5.11 0.73
N LYS A 62 -2.60 -6.10 0.89
CA LYS A 62 -1.45 -6.03 1.78
C LYS A 62 -0.23 -5.54 1.04
N VAL A 63 0.45 -4.53 1.57
CA VAL A 63 1.73 -4.05 1.08
C VAL A 63 2.79 -4.27 2.14
N THR A 64 3.81 -5.06 1.84
CA THR A 64 4.89 -5.42 2.77
C THR A 64 6.22 -4.90 2.25
N ARG A 65 7.02 -4.29 3.13
CA ARG A 65 8.37 -3.88 2.78
C ARG A 65 9.36 -5.03 2.97
N LYS A 66 9.97 -5.46 1.86
CA LYS A 66 10.95 -6.55 1.82
C LYS A 66 12.41 -6.09 1.85
N SER A 67 12.68 -4.83 1.50
CA SER A 67 14.02 -4.20 1.51
C SER A 67 13.85 -2.70 1.71
#